data_AF-A0AAU7DPS1-F1
#
_entry.id   AF-A0AAU7DPS1-F1
#
_cell.length_a   1.000
_cell.length_b   1.000
_cell.length_c   1.000
_cell.angle_alpha   90.00
_cell.angle_beta   90.00
_cell.angle_gamma   90.00
#
_symmetry.space_group_name_H-M   'P 1'
#
loop_
_entity.id
_entity.type
_entity.pdbx_description
1 polymer ?
#
loop_
_entity_poly.entity_id
_entity_poly.type
_entity_poly.pdbx_seq_one_letter_code
_entity_poly.pdbx_strand_id
1 'polypeptide(L)'
;MTMTSGGQIELGDLPTQLQQQALASLHASMRAGKKQETAISKDIVPLAIKERDAIFDAIRVTNGDKLEAARLLGIGKTTLYRKLKEYGSPDPRSID
;
A
#
# COMPACT_ATOMS: atom_id res chain seq x y z
N MET A 1 -7.95 -44.87 25.82
CA MET A 1 -9.26 -44.28 25.43
C MET A 1 -8.96 -43.33 24.28
N THR A 2 -9.16 -43.83 23.06
CA THR A 2 -9.01 -43.12 21.78
C THR A 2 -10.07 -42.03 21.65
N MET A 3 -9.72 -40.86 21.12
CA MET A 3 -10.48 -40.09 20.10
C MET A 3 -9.82 -38.70 19.95
N THR A 4 -8.86 -38.53 19.03
CA THR A 4 -8.76 -37.24 18.33
C THR A 4 -9.13 -37.48 16.88
N SER A 5 -10.38 -37.15 16.61
CA SER A 5 -11.00 -37.20 15.30
C SER A 5 -10.50 -36.02 14.47
N GLY A 6 -10.14 -36.30 13.22
CA GLY A 6 -10.19 -35.30 12.14
C GLY A 6 -9.00 -34.33 12.05
N GLY A 7 -7.80 -34.84 11.76
CA GLY A 7 -6.84 -34.19 10.85
C GLY A 7 -6.38 -32.75 11.13
N GLN A 8 -6.64 -32.18 12.30
CA GLN A 8 -6.25 -30.82 12.67
C GLN A 8 -5.42 -30.86 13.95
N ILE A 9 -4.12 -30.61 13.80
CA ILE A 9 -3.18 -30.52 14.91
C ILE A 9 -3.27 -29.09 15.45
N GLU A 10 -3.78 -28.92 16.67
CA GLU A 10 -3.79 -27.62 17.32
C GLU A 10 -2.38 -27.26 17.80
N LEU A 11 -1.99 -25.98 17.68
CA LEU A 11 -0.66 -25.50 18.07
C LEU A 11 -0.27 -25.89 19.50
N GLY A 12 -1.24 -26.05 20.40
CA GLY A 12 -1.04 -26.44 21.80
C GLY A 12 -0.63 -27.91 22.02
N ASP A 13 -0.86 -28.78 21.04
CA ASP A 13 -0.57 -30.23 21.11
C ASP A 13 0.81 -30.58 20.50
N LEU A 14 1.46 -29.59 19.89
CA LEU A 14 2.79 -29.74 19.33
C LEU A 14 3.86 -29.58 20.43
N PRO A 15 4.93 -30.40 20.41
CA PRO A 15 6.07 -30.21 21.30
C PRO A 15 6.63 -28.79 21.14
N THR A 16 7.09 -28.20 22.24
CA THR A 16 7.55 -26.79 22.34
C THR A 16 8.50 -26.38 21.22
N GLN A 17 9.32 -27.32 20.73
CA GLN A 17 10.26 -27.08 19.64
C GLN A 17 9.56 -26.74 18.31
N LEU A 18 8.47 -27.45 17.97
CA LEU A 18 7.69 -27.15 16.76
C LEU A 18 6.87 -25.86 16.91
N GLN A 19 6.37 -25.58 18.12
CA GLN A 19 5.72 -24.29 18.41
C GLN A 19 6.67 -23.10 18.19
N GLN A 20 7.90 -23.20 18.70
CA GLN A 20 8.92 -22.16 18.54
C GLN A 20 9.30 -21.94 17.07
N GLN A 21 9.40 -23.01 16.28
CA GLN A 21 9.65 -22.90 14.84
C GLN A 21 8.51 -22.20 14.10
N ALA A 22 7.24 -22.53 14.43
CA ALA A 22 6.08 -21.85 13.85
C ALA A 22 6.08 -20.36 14.17
N LEU A 23 6.26 -19.97 15.44
CA LEU A 23 6.39 -18.58 15.88
C LEU A 23 7.55 -17.84 15.18
N ALA A 24 8.71 -18.47 15.06
CA ALA A 24 9.86 -17.88 14.37
C ALA A 24 9.58 -17.65 12.88
N SER A 25 8.91 -18.59 12.21
CA SER A 25 8.52 -18.47 10.80
C SER A 25 7.48 -17.38 10.57
N LEU A 26 6.52 -17.21 11.50
CA LEU A 26 5.55 -16.12 11.49
C LEU A 26 6.25 -14.76 11.69
N HIS A 27 7.21 -14.67 12.61
CA HIS A 27 8.00 -13.45 12.81
C HIS A 27 8.88 -13.12 11.61
N ALA A 28 9.50 -14.11 10.98
CA ALA A 28 10.29 -13.94 9.77
C ALA A 28 9.41 -13.48 8.59
N SER A 29 8.23 -14.09 8.44
CA SER A 29 7.23 -13.72 7.43
C SER A 29 6.65 -12.32 7.69
N MET A 30 6.41 -11.95 8.95
CA MET A 30 5.99 -10.59 9.31
C MET A 30 7.10 -9.57 9.04
N ARG A 31 8.37 -9.88 9.33
CA ARG A 31 9.49 -8.98 8.97
C ARG A 31 9.67 -8.87 7.45
N ALA A 32 9.43 -9.94 6.69
CA ALA A 32 9.49 -9.92 5.24
C ALA A 32 8.31 -9.15 4.61
N GLY A 33 7.08 -9.33 5.14
CA GLY A 33 5.89 -8.58 4.71
C GLY A 33 5.94 -7.10 5.09
N LYS A 34 6.57 -6.76 6.22
CA LYS A 34 6.78 -5.38 6.67
C LYS A 34 7.82 -4.60 5.84
N LYS A 35 8.53 -5.26 4.92
CA LYS A 35 9.42 -4.57 3.95
C LYS A 35 8.63 -3.79 2.89
N GLN A 36 7.32 -4.02 2.79
CA GLN A 36 6.43 -3.35 1.84
C GLN A 36 5.54 -2.28 2.49
N GLU A 37 5.46 -2.25 3.82
CA GLU A 37 4.85 -1.15 4.57
C GLU A 37 5.92 -0.12 4.93
N THR A 38 6.10 0.81 3.99
CA THR A 38 6.50 2.19 4.26
C THR A 38 7.70 2.35 5.18
N ALA A 39 8.88 2.06 4.64
CA ALA A 39 9.95 3.04 4.80
C ALA A 39 9.42 4.37 4.24
N ILE A 40 8.72 5.16 5.07
CA ILE A 40 8.57 6.58 4.84
C ILE A 40 9.98 7.09 5.02
N SER A 41 10.80 6.98 3.96
CA SER A 41 12.07 7.67 3.94
C SER A 41 11.70 9.11 4.24
N LYS A 42 12.34 9.68 5.25
CA LYS A 42 12.09 11.05 5.72
C LYS A 42 12.65 12.06 4.72
N ASP A 43 12.67 11.70 3.44
CA ASP A 43 12.94 12.57 2.33
C ASP A 43 11.74 13.49 2.22
N ILE A 44 12.02 14.77 2.32
CA ILE A 44 11.03 15.83 2.15
C ILE A 44 10.70 15.85 0.66
N VAL A 45 9.76 14.99 0.26
CA VAL A 45 9.25 14.97 -1.11
C VAL A 45 8.39 16.23 -1.29
N PRO A 46 8.63 17.03 -2.34
CA PRO A 46 7.83 18.21 -2.63
C PRO A 46 6.34 17.86 -2.73
N LEU A 47 5.49 18.74 -2.20
CA LEU A 47 4.04 18.56 -2.22
C LEU A 47 3.51 18.37 -3.65
N ALA A 48 4.11 19.05 -4.64
CA ALA A 48 3.73 18.91 -6.05
C ALA A 48 3.85 17.47 -6.58
N ILE A 49 4.88 16.73 -6.16
CA ILE A 49 5.08 15.32 -6.56
C ILE A 49 4.01 14.44 -5.92
N LYS A 50 3.76 14.62 -4.61
CA LYS A 50 2.69 13.89 -3.90
C LYS A 50 1.31 14.18 -4.47
N GLU A 51 1.04 15.44 -4.82
CA GLU A 51 -0.22 15.85 -5.44
C GLU A 51 -0.41 15.21 -6.81
N ARG A 52 0.65 15.21 -7.64
CA ARG A 52 0.63 14.53 -8.94
C ARG A 52 0.28 13.06 -8.79
N ASP A 53 1.00 12.36 -7.92
CA ASP A 53 0.82 10.93 -7.70
C ASP A 53 -0.59 10.63 -7.18
N ALA A 54 -1.09 11.42 -6.22
CA ALA A 54 -2.46 11.32 -5.71
C ALA A 54 -3.52 11.51 -6.81
N ILE A 55 -3.29 12.43 -7.77
CA ILE A 55 -4.20 12.63 -8.91
C ILE A 55 -4.22 11.43 -9.84
N PHE A 56 -3.07 10.86 -10.16
CA PHE A 56 -3.00 9.67 -11.01
C PHE A 56 -3.63 8.45 -10.33
N ASP A 57 -3.39 8.28 -9.04
CA ASP A 57 -3.99 7.18 -8.27
C ASP A 57 -5.52 7.34 -8.19
N ALA A 58 -6.02 8.55 -7.94
CA ALA A 58 -7.46 8.80 -7.94
C ALA A 58 -8.09 8.46 -9.29
N ILE A 59 -7.47 8.87 -10.41
CA ILE A 59 -7.95 8.54 -11.76
C ILE A 59 -7.93 7.04 -12.03
N ARG A 60 -6.90 6.33 -11.53
CA ARG A 60 -6.78 4.88 -11.67
C ARG A 60 -7.88 4.14 -10.90
N VAL A 61 -8.14 4.57 -9.67
CA VAL A 61 -9.21 4.00 -8.82
C VAL A 61 -10.59 4.27 -9.40
N THR A 62 -10.80 5.43 -10.03
CA THR A 62 -12.09 5.80 -10.64
C THR A 62 -12.23 5.35 -12.10
N ASN A 63 -11.31 4.52 -12.61
CA ASN A 63 -11.30 4.04 -14.00
C ASN A 63 -11.43 5.18 -15.05
N GLY A 64 -10.82 6.33 -14.78
CA GLY A 64 -10.84 7.47 -15.71
C GLY A 64 -11.96 8.48 -15.49
N ASP A 65 -12.84 8.27 -14.51
CA ASP A 65 -13.85 9.25 -14.12
C ASP A 65 -13.19 10.41 -13.35
N LYS A 66 -13.05 11.54 -14.06
CA LYS A 66 -12.42 12.77 -13.59
C LYS A 66 -13.26 13.51 -12.54
N LEU A 67 -14.59 13.39 -12.60
CA LEU A 67 -15.48 14.01 -11.62
C LEU A 67 -15.38 13.28 -10.29
N GLU A 68 -15.40 11.95 -10.35
CA GLU A 68 -15.28 11.13 -9.15
C GLU A 68 -13.87 11.21 -8.55
N ALA A 69 -12.82 11.27 -9.37
CA ALA A 69 -11.46 11.49 -8.88
C ALA A 69 -11.33 12.84 -8.15
N ALA A 70 -11.95 13.90 -8.69
CA ALA A 70 -11.96 15.21 -8.05
C ALA A 70 -12.68 15.17 -6.69
N ARG A 71 -13.81 14.43 -6.61
CA ARG A 71 -14.56 14.21 -5.38
C ARG A 71 -13.73 13.46 -4.34
N LEU A 72 -13.04 12.39 -4.74
CA LEU A 72 -12.16 11.61 -3.85
C LEU A 72 -10.99 12.44 -3.29
N LEU A 73 -10.45 13.34 -4.11
CA LEU A 73 -9.37 14.25 -3.72
C LEU A 73 -9.86 15.50 -2.97
N GLY A 74 -11.18 15.74 -2.89
CA GLY A 74 -11.75 16.93 -2.27
C GLY A 74 -11.45 18.24 -3.02
N ILE A 75 -11.16 18.17 -4.33
CA ILE A 75 -10.86 19.33 -5.16
C ILE A 75 -11.96 19.56 -6.21
N GLY A 76 -12.12 20.82 -6.66
CA GLY A 76 -13.06 21.15 -7.72
C GLY A 76 -12.63 20.62 -9.09
N LYS A 77 -13.59 20.39 -10.01
CA LYS A 77 -13.31 19.90 -11.38
C LYS A 77 -12.27 20.77 -12.09
N THR A 78 -12.41 22.09 -12.01
CA THR A 78 -11.53 23.06 -12.69
C THR A 78 -10.10 22.97 -12.19
N THR A 79 -9.91 22.75 -10.89
CA THR A 79 -8.59 22.54 -10.27
C THR A 79 -7.97 21.22 -10.74
N LEU A 80 -8.74 20.14 -10.77
CA LEU A 80 -8.26 18.84 -11.26
C LEU A 80 -7.84 18.93 -12.73
N TYR A 81 -8.65 19.54 -13.60
CA TYR A 81 -8.30 19.73 -15.02
C TYR A 81 -7.05 20.59 -15.22
N ARG A 82 -6.89 21.66 -14.43
CA ARG A 82 -5.69 22.51 -14.48
C ARG A 82 -4.44 21.72 -14.09
N LYS A 83 -4.49 20.96 -12.99
CA LYS A 83 -3.39 20.12 -12.52
C LYS A 83 -3.07 18.99 -13.50
N LEU A 84 -4.08 18.34 -14.09
CA LEU A 84 -3.89 17.33 -15.14
C LEU A 84 -3.16 17.89 -16.37
N LYS A 85 -3.48 19.11 -16.78
CA LYS A 85 -2.82 19.77 -17.92
C LYS A 85 -1.36 20.13 -17.60
N GLU A 86 -1.12 20.59 -16.37
CA GLU A 86 0.19 20.94 -15.84
C GLU A 86 1.10 19.71 -15.71
N TYR A 87 0.58 18.58 -15.20
CA TYR A 87 1.35 17.34 -15.04
C TYR A 87 1.44 16.48 -16.30
N GLY A 88 0.46 16.58 -17.20
CA GLY A 88 0.46 15.88 -18.49
C GLY A 88 1.40 16.52 -19.53
N SER A 89 1.84 17.75 -19.29
CA SER A 89 2.96 18.36 -20.01
C SER A 89 4.20 18.06 -19.17
N PRO A 90 5.06 17.10 -19.54
CA PRO A 90 6.26 16.83 -18.76
C PRO A 90 7.08 18.11 -18.71
N ASP A 91 7.19 18.71 -17.52
CA ASP A 91 8.15 19.78 -17.29
C ASP A 91 9.56 19.17 -17.47
N PRO A 92 10.34 19.62 -18.46
CA PRO A 92 11.64 19.03 -18.77
C PRO A 92 12.73 19.36 -17.75
N ARG A 93 12.40 19.91 -16.56
CA ARG A 93 13.39 20.37 -15.57
C ARG A 93 13.39 19.58 -14.26
N SER A 94 12.79 18.39 -14.21
CA SER A 94 12.81 17.54 -13.01
C SER A 94 13.98 16.53 -12.96
N ILE A 95 15.10 16.80 -13.66
CA ILE A 95 16.35 16.05 -13.54
C ILE A 95 17.44 17.04 -13.13
N ASP A 96 17.64 17.18 -11.82
CA ASP A 96 18.84 17.74 -11.19
C ASP A 96 19.16 16.89 -9.95
#